data_AF-A0A392VT03-F1
#
_entry.id   AF-A0A392VT03-F1
#
_cell.length_a   1.000
_cell.length_b   1.000
_cell.length_c   1.000
_cell.angle_alpha   90.00
_cell.angle_beta   90.00
_cell.angle_gamma   90.00
#
_symmetry.space_group_name_H-M   'P 1'
#
loop_
_entity.id
_entity.type
_entity.pdbx_description
1 polymer ?
#
loop_
_entity_poly.entity_id
_entity_poly.type
_entity_poly.pdbx_seq_one_letter_code
_entity_poly.pdbx_strand_id
1 'polypeptide(L)' 'KSTRIWLGTYPTPEMAARAHDVAALALHGKSACLNFADSAWLLRLPASNDPKEIRKMAAEAALAFAVEDG' A
#
# COMPACT_ATOMS: atom_id res chain seq x y z
N LYS A 1 -0.71 -17.18 -12.46
CA LYS A 1 -1.99 -16.82 -11.81
C LYS A 1 -1.90 -15.36 -11.39
N SER A 2 -2.63 -14.45 -12.03
CA SER A 2 -2.68 -13.04 -11.61
C SER A 2 -3.72 -12.90 -10.49
N THR A 3 -3.26 -12.90 -9.24
CA THR A 3 -4.12 -12.72 -8.07
C THR A 3 -4.52 -11.25 -8.00
N ARG A 4 -5.76 -10.92 -8.40
CA ARG A 4 -6.30 -9.57 -8.28
C ARG A 4 -6.72 -9.35 -6.83
N ILE A 5 -5.95 -8.55 -6.09
CA ILE A 5 -6.21 -8.24 -4.69
C ILE A 5 -7.04 -6.95 -4.63
N TRP A 6 -8.21 -7.02 -4.03
CA TRP A 6 -8.99 -5.82 -3.70
C TRP A 6 -8.39 -5.16 -2.47
N LEU A 7 -7.95 -3.90 -2.55
CA LEU A 7 -7.27 -3.21 -1.45
C LEU A 7 -8.25 -2.55 -0.47
N GLY A 8 -9.39 -2.08 -0.96
CA GLY A 8 -10.38 -1.37 -0.18
C GLY A 8 -10.99 -0.25 -1.00
N THR A 9 -11.85 0.54 -0.35
CA THR A 9 -12.40 1.78 -0.89
C THR A 9 -11.84 2.92 -0.07
N TYR A 10 -11.18 3.87 -0.73
CA TYR A 10 -10.54 5.01 -0.07
C TYR A 10 -11.23 6.31 -0.50
N PRO A 11 -11.43 7.26 0.42
CA PRO A 11 -12.14 8.50 0.15
C PRO A 11 -11.33 9.50 -0.69
N THR A 12 -9.99 9.49 -0.59
CA THR A 12 -9.11 10.39 -1.34
C THR A 12 -8.19 9.62 -2.28
N PRO A 13 -7.77 10.24 -3.40
CA PRO A 13 -6.84 9.61 -4.33
C PRO A 13 -5.45 9.39 -3.71
N GLU A 14 -4.95 10.27 -2.85
CA GLU A 14 -3.68 10.05 -2.14
C GLU A 14 -3.71 8.78 -1.28
N MET A 15 -4.80 8.54 -0.54
CA MET A 15 -4.97 7.31 0.25
C MET A 15 -4.95 6.08 -0.64
N ALA A 16 -5.66 6.11 -1.76
CA ALA A 16 -5.72 4.99 -2.71
C ALA A 16 -4.34 4.69 -3.30
N ALA A 17 -3.59 5.73 -3.69
CA ALA A 17 -2.25 5.59 -4.25
C ALA A 17 -1.26 5.02 -3.22
N ARG A 18 -1.32 5.45 -1.95
CA ARG A 18 -0.49 4.89 -0.87
C ARG A 18 -0.85 3.44 -0.55
N ALA A 19 -2.14 3.11 -0.51
CA ALA A 19 -2.58 1.73 -0.36
C ALA A 19 -2.07 0.84 -1.51
N HIS A 20 -2.09 1.36 -2.74
CA HIS A 20 -1.55 0.66 -3.90
C HIS A 20 -0.04 0.45 -3.79
N ASP A 21 0.70 1.43 -3.29
CA ASP A 21 2.15 1.30 -3.11
C ASP A 21 2.52 0.18 -2.14
N VAL A 22 1.81 0.03 -1.01
CA VAL A 22 2.00 -1.12 -0.11
C VAL A 22 1.77 -2.43 -0.85
N ALA A 23 0.71 -2.51 -1.66
CA ALA A 23 0.36 -3.71 -2.41
C ALA A 23 1.43 -4.05 -3.45
N ALA A 24 1.89 -3.05 -4.19
CA ALA A 24 2.94 -3.21 -5.18
C ALA A 24 4.25 -3.64 -4.51
N LEU A 25 4.62 -3.02 -3.39
CA LEU A 25 5.77 -3.42 -2.57
C LEU A 25 5.65 -4.85 -2.03
N ALA A 26 4.48 -5.26 -1.56
CA ALA A 26 4.28 -6.60 -1.02
C ALA A 26 4.31 -7.69 -2.11
N LEU A 27 3.94 -7.35 -3.35
CA LEU A 27 3.91 -8.28 -4.49
C LEU A 27 5.23 -8.31 -5.26
N HIS A 28 5.88 -7.16 -5.45
CA HIS A 28 7.07 -7.00 -6.29
C HIS A 28 8.35 -6.69 -5.49
N GLY A 29 8.24 -6.49 -4.16
CA GLY A 29 9.38 -6.18 -3.30
C GLY A 29 9.98 -4.80 -3.57
N LYS A 30 11.29 -4.65 -3.34
CA LYS A 30 12.05 -3.40 -3.54
C LYS A 30 12.03 -2.86 -4.98
N SER A 31 11.64 -3.68 -5.97
CA SER A 31 11.61 -3.30 -7.38
C SER A 31 10.20 -2.90 -7.86
N ALA A 32 9.25 -2.74 -6.94
CA ALA A 32 7.90 -2.31 -7.25
C ALA A 32 7.88 -0.88 -7.83
N CYS A 33 7.09 -0.66 -8.89
CA CYS A 33 6.79 0.69 -9.36
C CYS A 33 5.78 1.31 -8.38
N LEU A 34 6.24 2.26 -7.57
CA LEU A 34 5.43 2.98 -6.60
C LEU A 34 5.05 4.35 -7.16
N ASN A 35 3.84 4.77 -6.87
CA ASN A 35 3.36 6.12 -7.17
C ASN A 35 4.15 7.15 -6.36
N PHE A 36 4.53 6.80 -5.13
CA PHE A 36 5.38 7.64 -4.29
C PHE A 36 6.71 6.94 -3.99
N ALA A 37 7.83 7.58 -4.32
CA ALA A 37 9.16 7.06 -3.97
C ALA A 37 9.35 6.95 -2.44
N ASP A 38 8.67 7.82 -1.69
CA ASP A 38 8.66 7.90 -0.23
C ASP A 38 8.05 6.65 0.43
N SER A 39 7.15 5.99 -0.29
CA SER A 39 6.49 4.75 0.15
C SER A 39 7.48 3.61 0.40
N ALA A 40 8.59 3.53 -0.35
CA ALA A 40 9.51 2.38 -0.25
C ALA A 40 10.21 2.22 1.12
N TRP A 41 10.29 3.31 1.89
CA TRP A 41 11.06 3.41 3.12
C TRP A 41 10.20 3.78 4.32
N LEU A 42 9.09 4.50 4.10
CA LEU A 42 8.10 4.75 5.14
C LEU A 42 7.11 3.60 5.34
N LEU A 43 6.82 2.81 4.30
CA LEU A 43 5.86 1.72 4.40
C LEU A 43 6.52 0.47 4.95
N ARG A 44 5.92 -0.09 6.00
CA ARG A 44 6.31 -1.38 6.53
C ARG A 44 5.87 -2.47 5.54
N LEU A 45 6.79 -3.33 5.14
CA LEU A 45 6.49 -4.46 4.26
C LEU A 45 5.83 -5.59 5.06
N PRO A 46 4.79 -6.26 4.53
CA PRO A 46 4.24 -7.43 5.18
C PRO A 46 5.27 -8.56 5.16
N ALA A 47 5.34 -9.31 6.25
CA ALA A 47 6.24 -10.47 6.36
C ALA A 47 5.79 -11.64 5.48
N SER A 48 4.53 -11.64 5.03
CA SER A 48 3.93 -12.65 4.17
C SER A 48 3.15 -12.01 3.02
N ASN A 49 3.09 -12.66 1.87
CA ASN A 49 2.34 -12.21 0.69
C ASN A 49 0.82 -12.48 0.83
N ASP A 50 0.32 -12.60 2.06
CA ASP A 50 -1.08 -12.86 2.35
C ASP A 50 -1.95 -11.64 1.98
N PRO A 51 -3.01 -11.81 1.17
CA PRO A 51 -3.85 -10.71 0.73
C PRO A 51 -4.61 -10.02 1.88
N LYS A 52 -4.66 -10.64 3.07
CA LYS A 52 -5.24 -10.06 4.28
C LYS A 52 -4.26 -9.11 4.98
N GLU A 53 -3.00 -9.52 5.08
CA GLU A 53 -1.90 -8.68 5.60
C GLU A 53 -1.67 -7.49 4.66
N ILE A 54 -1.60 -7.73 3.35
CA ILE A 54 -1.43 -6.67 2.35
C ILE A 54 -2.51 -5.60 2.48
N ARG A 55 -3.79 -6.01 2.59
CA ARG A 55 -4.91 -5.08 2.79
C ARG A 55 -4.80 -4.29 4.08
N LYS A 56 -4.48 -4.97 5.19
CA LYS A 56 -4.35 -4.32 6.49
C LYS A 56 -3.26 -3.25 6.45
N MET A 57 -2.09 -3.61 5.93
CA MET A 57 -0.97 -2.68 5.82
C MET A 57 -1.25 -1.55 4.82
N ALA A 58 -1.91 -1.85 3.70
CA ALA A 58 -2.36 -0.84 2.73
C ALA A 58 -3.32 0.18 3.36
N ALA A 59 -4.24 -0.27 4.21
CA ALA A 59 -5.14 0.60 4.94
C ALA A 59 -4.43 1.42 6.03
N GLU A 60 -3.55 0.80 6.82
CA GLU A 60 -2.77 1.52 7.84
C GLU A 60 -1.87 2.59 7.22
N ALA A 61 -1.22 2.25 6.10
CA ALA A 61 -0.46 3.20 5.30
C ALA A 61 -1.33 4.35 4.83
N ALA A 62 -2.41 4.06 4.12
CA ALA A 62 -3.32 5.08 3.63
C ALA A 62 -3.79 6.02 4.76
N LEU A 63 -4.09 5.49 5.94
CA LEU A 63 -4.48 6.28 7.12
C LEU A 63 -3.32 7.11 7.69
N ALA A 64 -2.12 6.56 7.79
CA ALA A 64 -0.96 7.28 8.31
C ALA A 64 -0.62 8.51 7.46
N PHE A 65 -0.75 8.40 6.13
CA PHE A 65 -0.51 9.52 5.20
C PHE A 65 -1.72 10.45 5.02
N ALA A 66 -2.93 10.01 5.37
CA ALA A 66 -4.13 10.85 5.30
C ALA A 66 -4.14 11.97 6.36
N VAL A 67 -3.30 11.87 7.39
CA VAL A 67 -3.29 12.80 8.52
C VAL A 67 -2.30 13.97 8.33
N GLU A 68 -1.41 13.90 7.35
CA GLU A 68 -0.36 14.93 7.16
C GLU A 68 -0.78 16.09 6.24
N ASP A 69 -1.99 16.06 5.67
CA ASP A 69 -2.57 17.16 4.88
C ASP A 69 -3.77 17.75 5.64
N GLY A 70 -3.47 18.62 6.61
CA GLY A 70 -4.44 19.36 7.42
C GLY A 70 -3.89 20.72 7.84
#